data_AF-A0A512NRW1-F1
#
_entry.id   AF-A0A512NRW1-F1
#
_cell.length_a   1.000
_cell.length_b   1.000
_cell.length_c   1.000
_cell.angle_alpha   90.00
_cell.angle_beta   90.00
_cell.angle_gamma   90.00
#
_symmetry.space_group_name_H-M   'P 1'
#
loop_
_entity.id
_entity.type
_entity.pdbx_description
1 polymer ?
#
loop_
_entity_poly.entity_id
_entity_poly.type
_entity_poly.pdbx_seq_one_letter_code
_entity_poly.pdbx_strand_id
1 'polypeptide(L)'
;MTTSIRRCAIYTRKSSEEGLEQSFNSLEAQREACEAYIKSQAHEGWQLVSSLYDDGGYSGGNMDRPGLVRLMDDVAQNRVDIIVVYKIDRLTRSLADFAKIVEILDRHTASFVAVTQQFNTTTSMGRLTLNILLSFAQFEREVASERVRDKIAASKRRGMWMGGNAPLGYDLIEKRLVANEVEAELVRAIFRRYLELGTVTLLMADSELRARLARIKIKKGKCLGETRYGRGALYNLLRNEVYIGRVRHKSASYPGQHAAIIDHNVWQQVQGQMSAQRPGKRLGPVQDSDSPLGGLLYDENGNLMSPTFTKKRGGLCYRYYVSQAVLQNRKHRSGPVARLPATLIEETVANALKRHLSGRSDDQTSWHSGTERPGLRNALERVVIAKEQVEIYLREGTPRKLVVPGVVARAGKGLTFQTFGAAAPHRSKREALPLVRAICRAHYWMQLVEAGAVRSYSELARRERMNPGYVRRIMQLAFLAPDLVEAIVSHRLIAKTGVVQLTDLSIPMNWQKQRMLFAPALR
;
A
#
# COMPACT_ATOMS: atom_id res chain seq x y z
N MET A 1 -36.77 -17.75 36.11
CA MET A 1 -36.16 -17.21 34.86
C MET A 1 -37.23 -16.38 34.18
N THR A 2 -37.04 -15.07 34.02
CA THR A 2 -37.99 -14.22 33.29
C THR A 2 -37.94 -14.59 31.82
N THR A 3 -38.98 -15.26 31.32
CA THR A 3 -39.10 -15.64 29.90
C THR A 3 -39.10 -14.36 29.06
N SER A 4 -38.07 -14.17 28.24
CA SER A 4 -37.96 -13.01 27.35
C SER A 4 -39.10 -13.02 26.34
N ILE A 5 -39.84 -11.92 26.23
CA ILE A 5 -40.91 -11.77 25.23
C ILE A 5 -40.32 -11.94 23.82
N ARG A 6 -40.92 -12.80 23.00
CA ARG A 6 -40.57 -13.00 21.59
C ARG A 6 -41.71 -12.52 20.70
N ARG A 7 -41.42 -11.53 19.84
CA ARG A 7 -42.41 -10.90 18.97
C ARG A 7 -42.58 -11.71 17.70
N CYS A 8 -43.74 -12.28 17.51
CA CYS A 8 -44.09 -13.16 16.41
C CYS A 8 -44.88 -12.41 15.34
N ALA A 9 -44.43 -12.44 14.09
CA ALA A 9 -45.17 -11.95 12.94
C ALA A 9 -45.71 -13.14 12.15
N ILE A 10 -46.95 -13.03 11.69
CA ILE A 10 -47.56 -14.01 10.79
C ILE A 10 -47.42 -13.50 9.36
N TYR A 11 -46.93 -14.36 8.47
CA TYR A 11 -46.88 -14.08 7.05
C TYR A 11 -47.76 -15.06 6.26
N THR A 12 -48.68 -14.53 5.46
CA THR A 12 -49.61 -15.31 4.64
C THR A 12 -49.47 -14.96 3.16
N ARG A 13 -49.69 -15.96 2.29
CA ARG A 13 -49.59 -15.77 0.83
C ARG A 13 -50.58 -16.67 0.08
N LYS A 14 -51.17 -16.13 -0.98
CA LYS A 14 -51.98 -16.89 -1.95
C LYS A 14 -51.62 -16.46 -3.38
N SER A 15 -51.26 -17.40 -4.25
CA SER A 15 -51.02 -17.08 -5.67
C SER A 15 -52.32 -17.02 -6.46
N SER A 16 -52.34 -16.21 -7.52
CA SER A 16 -53.47 -16.08 -8.46
C SER A 16 -53.87 -17.40 -9.12
N GLU A 17 -52.95 -18.35 -9.29
CA GLU A 17 -53.20 -19.68 -9.89
C GLU A 17 -53.93 -20.67 -8.97
N GLU A 18 -54.00 -20.44 -7.65
CA GLU A 18 -54.56 -21.41 -6.67
C GLU A 18 -56.08 -21.32 -6.48
N GLY A 19 -56.80 -20.53 -7.31
CA GLY A 19 -58.25 -20.38 -7.21
C GLY A 19 -58.68 -19.61 -5.95
N LEU A 20 -59.22 -18.40 -6.14
CA LEU A 20 -59.61 -17.53 -5.03
C LEU A 20 -60.69 -18.13 -4.11
N GLU A 21 -61.40 -19.18 -4.56
CA GLU A 21 -62.62 -19.72 -3.90
C GLU A 21 -62.47 -21.03 -3.11
N GLN A 22 -61.30 -21.69 -3.08
CA GLN A 22 -61.16 -22.89 -2.22
C GLN A 22 -61.04 -22.49 -0.73
N SER A 23 -62.09 -22.78 0.03
CA SER A 23 -62.26 -22.46 1.47
C SER A 23 -61.16 -23.02 2.39
N PHE A 24 -60.44 -24.06 1.97
CA PHE A 24 -59.41 -24.72 2.77
C PHE A 24 -58.01 -24.08 2.71
N ASN A 25 -57.77 -23.07 1.85
CA ASN A 25 -56.47 -22.41 1.71
C ASN A 25 -56.60 -20.88 1.57
N SER A 26 -57.56 -20.29 2.28
CA SER A 26 -57.69 -18.84 2.37
C SER A 26 -56.54 -18.23 3.19
N LEU A 27 -56.23 -16.96 2.95
CA LEU A 27 -55.26 -16.21 3.77
C LEU A 27 -55.68 -16.20 5.25
N GLU A 28 -56.98 -16.19 5.49
CA GLU A 28 -57.61 -16.19 6.82
C GLU A 28 -57.39 -17.52 7.54
N ALA A 29 -57.61 -18.66 6.88
CA ALA A 29 -57.34 -19.99 7.44
C ALA A 29 -55.85 -20.19 7.75
N GLN A 30 -54.95 -19.70 6.89
CA GLN A 30 -53.51 -19.72 7.14
C GLN A 30 -53.17 -18.90 8.39
N ARG A 31 -53.80 -17.73 8.54
CA ARG A 31 -53.58 -16.83 9.69
C ARG A 31 -54.10 -17.47 10.96
N GLU A 32 -55.33 -17.96 10.98
CA GLU A 32 -55.95 -18.61 12.14
C GLU A 32 -55.09 -19.77 12.66
N ALA A 33 -54.59 -20.62 11.76
CA ALA A 33 -53.67 -21.70 12.12
C ALA A 33 -52.36 -21.19 12.76
N CYS A 34 -51.79 -20.11 12.23
CA CYS A 34 -50.58 -19.50 12.80
C CYS A 34 -50.85 -18.81 14.14
N GLU A 35 -52.00 -18.15 14.31
CA GLU A 35 -52.41 -17.53 15.58
C GLU A 35 -52.64 -18.59 16.66
N ALA A 36 -53.33 -19.68 16.33
CA ALA A 36 -53.51 -20.81 17.23
C ALA A 36 -52.16 -21.42 17.66
N TYR A 37 -51.22 -21.55 16.72
CA TYR A 37 -49.87 -22.02 17.03
C TYR A 37 -49.12 -21.06 17.96
N ILE A 38 -49.10 -19.75 17.69
CA ILE A 38 -48.47 -18.76 18.57
C ILE A 38 -49.09 -18.80 19.98
N LYS A 39 -50.43 -18.90 20.08
CA LYS A 39 -51.13 -19.04 21.37
C LYS A 39 -50.69 -20.30 22.13
N SER A 40 -50.52 -21.43 21.45
CA SER A 40 -50.00 -22.66 22.09
C SER A 40 -48.57 -22.51 22.65
N GLN A 41 -47.76 -21.62 22.06
CA GLN A 41 -46.39 -21.34 22.48
C GLN A 41 -46.28 -20.15 23.46
N ALA A 42 -47.41 -19.68 24.01
CA ALA A 42 -47.41 -18.55 24.94
C ALA A 42 -46.53 -18.77 26.18
N HIS A 43 -46.37 -20.02 26.62
CA HIS A 43 -45.49 -20.41 27.72
C HIS A 43 -44.00 -20.14 27.45
N GLU A 44 -43.59 -20.10 26.17
CA GLU A 44 -42.24 -19.69 25.74
C GLU A 44 -42.09 -18.16 25.57
N GLY A 45 -43.12 -17.38 25.93
CA GLY A 45 -43.09 -15.91 25.84
C GLY A 45 -43.43 -15.35 24.46
N TRP A 46 -44.04 -16.15 23.57
CA TRP A 46 -44.41 -15.71 22.22
C TRP A 46 -45.60 -14.75 22.24
N GLN A 47 -45.47 -13.62 21.55
CA GLN A 47 -46.50 -12.59 21.45
C GLN A 47 -46.73 -12.19 20.00
N LEU A 48 -47.98 -12.23 19.54
CA LEU A 48 -48.34 -11.82 18.19
C LEU A 48 -48.24 -10.30 18.03
N VAL A 49 -47.54 -9.86 16.99
CA VAL A 49 -47.48 -8.45 16.59
C VAL A 49 -48.77 -8.05 15.85
N SER A 50 -49.25 -6.83 16.07
CA SER A 50 -50.50 -6.32 15.47
C SER A 50 -50.42 -6.11 13.95
N SER A 51 -49.21 -5.94 13.40
CA SER A 51 -48.97 -5.74 11.98
C SER A 51 -49.42 -6.95 11.14
N LEU A 52 -50.14 -6.67 10.05
CA LEU A 52 -50.58 -7.66 9.06
C LEU A 52 -49.57 -7.73 7.90
N TYR A 53 -49.07 -8.94 7.63
CA TYR A 53 -48.19 -9.22 6.50
C TYR A 53 -48.82 -10.29 5.61
N ASP A 54 -49.60 -9.86 4.65
CA ASP A 54 -50.26 -10.71 3.67
C ASP A 54 -49.91 -10.28 2.24
N ASP A 55 -49.72 -11.28 1.38
CA ASP A 55 -49.46 -11.09 -0.05
C ASP A 55 -50.46 -11.94 -0.87
N GLY A 56 -51.64 -11.38 -1.12
CA GLY A 56 -52.65 -11.96 -2.02
C GLY A 56 -52.34 -11.65 -3.49
N GLY A 57 -52.41 -12.66 -4.36
CA GLY A 57 -52.16 -12.52 -5.79
C GLY A 57 -50.69 -12.57 -6.21
N TYR A 58 -49.75 -12.73 -5.26
CA TYR A 58 -48.31 -12.76 -5.54
C TYR A 58 -47.75 -14.19 -5.66
N SER A 59 -46.82 -14.35 -6.60
CA SER A 59 -46.05 -15.59 -6.79
C SER A 59 -44.95 -15.72 -5.72
N GLY A 60 -44.76 -16.93 -5.18
CA GLY A 60 -43.64 -17.24 -4.28
C GLY A 60 -42.28 -17.38 -4.97
N GLY A 61 -42.13 -16.95 -6.22
CA GLY A 61 -40.92 -17.13 -7.04
C GLY A 61 -39.89 -16.00 -6.96
N ASN A 62 -40.20 -14.89 -6.26
CA ASN A 62 -39.29 -13.75 -6.07
C ASN A 62 -39.49 -13.12 -4.68
N MET A 63 -38.65 -12.15 -4.32
CA MET A 63 -38.75 -11.42 -3.04
C MET A 63 -39.46 -10.05 -3.14
N ASP A 64 -39.75 -9.56 -4.36
CA ASP A 64 -40.44 -8.29 -4.60
C ASP A 64 -41.93 -8.41 -4.33
N ARG A 65 -42.29 -8.47 -3.04
CA ARG A 65 -43.66 -8.63 -2.55
C ARG A 65 -43.92 -7.63 -1.41
N PRO A 66 -44.97 -6.80 -1.46
CA PRO A 66 -45.17 -5.73 -0.48
C PRO A 66 -45.27 -6.21 0.97
N GLY A 67 -45.97 -7.32 1.23
CA GLY A 67 -46.10 -7.92 2.55
C GLY A 67 -44.78 -8.45 3.07
N LEU A 68 -44.06 -9.22 2.25
CA LEU A 68 -42.74 -9.75 2.60
C LEU A 68 -41.69 -8.66 2.81
N VAL A 69 -41.63 -7.64 1.94
CA VAL A 69 -40.65 -6.54 2.08
C VAL A 69 -40.86 -5.80 3.40
N ARG A 70 -42.12 -5.44 3.73
CA ARG A 70 -42.45 -4.82 5.02
C ARG A 70 -42.04 -5.70 6.20
N LEU A 71 -42.28 -7.02 6.11
CA LEU A 71 -41.88 -7.96 7.15
C LEU A 71 -40.36 -8.00 7.35
N MET A 72 -39.60 -8.03 6.26
CA MET A 72 -38.13 -8.05 6.33
C MET A 72 -37.58 -6.73 6.88
N ASP A 73 -38.20 -5.59 6.58
CA ASP A 73 -37.86 -4.29 7.16
C ASP A 73 -38.14 -4.26 8.68
N ASP A 74 -39.27 -4.83 9.12
CA ASP A 74 -39.62 -4.94 10.53
C ASP A 74 -38.66 -5.86 11.31
N VAL A 75 -38.19 -6.94 10.67
CA VAL A 75 -37.09 -7.78 11.20
C VAL A 75 -35.79 -6.98 11.28
N ALA A 76 -35.43 -6.22 10.24
CA ALA A 76 -34.19 -5.44 10.22
C ALA A 76 -34.16 -4.36 11.32
N GLN A 77 -35.34 -3.83 11.69
CA GLN A 77 -35.52 -2.89 12.79
C GLN A 77 -35.65 -3.57 14.17
N ASN A 78 -35.43 -4.89 14.25
CA ASN A 78 -35.63 -5.71 15.44
C ASN A 78 -37.01 -5.49 16.07
N ARG A 79 -38.08 -5.35 15.26
CA ARG A 79 -39.48 -5.29 15.72
C ARG A 79 -40.14 -6.66 15.74
N VAL A 80 -39.57 -7.62 15.02
CA VAL A 80 -40.03 -9.00 14.88
C VAL A 80 -38.87 -9.94 15.18
N ASP A 81 -39.10 -10.91 16.07
CA ASP A 81 -38.11 -11.92 16.48
C ASP A 81 -38.40 -13.28 15.83
N ILE A 82 -39.67 -13.58 15.52
CA ILE A 82 -40.08 -14.87 14.93
C ILE A 82 -41.06 -14.63 13.78
N ILE A 83 -40.76 -15.18 12.61
CA ILE A 83 -41.71 -15.26 11.50
C ILE A 83 -42.42 -16.62 11.54
N VAL A 84 -43.75 -16.59 11.54
CA VAL A 84 -44.61 -17.79 11.53
C VAL A 84 -45.37 -17.86 10.22
N VAL A 85 -45.29 -19.01 9.55
CA VAL A 85 -46.03 -19.29 8.31
C VAL A 85 -46.72 -20.64 8.39
N TYR A 86 -47.77 -20.82 7.60
CA TYR A 86 -48.49 -22.09 7.52
C TYR A 86 -47.61 -23.22 6.94
N LYS A 87 -46.91 -22.92 5.83
CA LYS A 87 -46.00 -23.81 5.09
C LYS A 87 -44.84 -23.00 4.48
N ILE A 88 -43.70 -23.63 4.25
CA ILE A 88 -42.50 -22.98 3.68
C ILE A 88 -42.80 -22.40 2.29
N ASP A 89 -43.61 -23.07 1.48
CA ASP A 89 -44.02 -22.61 0.14
C ASP A 89 -44.83 -21.30 0.16
N ARG A 90 -45.43 -20.95 1.31
CA ARG A 90 -46.09 -19.66 1.50
C ARG A 90 -45.04 -18.55 1.58
N LEU A 91 -43.90 -18.79 2.23
CA LEU A 91 -42.77 -17.87 2.30
C LEU A 91 -42.04 -17.75 0.95
N THR A 92 -41.64 -18.88 0.35
CA THR A 92 -40.89 -18.91 -0.91
C THR A 92 -40.91 -20.29 -1.55
N ARG A 93 -40.89 -20.33 -2.89
CA ARG A 93 -40.68 -21.53 -3.71
C ARG A 93 -39.24 -21.65 -4.23
N SER A 94 -38.43 -20.61 -4.02
CA SER A 94 -37.04 -20.51 -4.47
C SER A 94 -36.11 -20.80 -3.30
N LEU A 95 -35.28 -21.85 -3.42
CA LEU A 95 -34.28 -22.21 -2.42
C LEU A 95 -33.24 -21.09 -2.23
N ALA A 96 -32.87 -20.41 -3.32
CA ALA A 96 -31.95 -19.28 -3.28
C ALA A 96 -32.51 -18.09 -2.50
N ASP A 97 -33.80 -17.80 -2.64
CA ASP A 97 -34.45 -16.71 -1.89
C ASP A 97 -34.72 -17.13 -0.44
N PHE A 98 -35.02 -18.41 -0.19
CA PHE A 98 -35.07 -18.95 1.16
C PHE A 98 -33.74 -18.74 1.90
N ALA A 99 -32.63 -19.04 1.24
CA ALA A 99 -31.30 -18.85 1.80
C ALA A 99 -31.01 -17.38 2.15
N LYS A 100 -31.39 -16.43 1.29
CA LYS A 100 -31.25 -14.99 1.57
C LYS A 100 -32.10 -14.56 2.76
N ILE A 101 -33.36 -15.00 2.84
CA ILE A 101 -34.25 -14.66 3.95
C ILE A 101 -33.66 -15.16 5.25
N VAL A 102 -33.22 -16.41 5.29
CA VAL A 102 -32.56 -17.03 6.45
C VAL A 102 -31.31 -16.25 6.87
N GLU A 103 -30.44 -15.87 5.93
CA GLU A 103 -29.23 -15.10 6.23
C GLU A 103 -29.55 -13.74 6.85
N ILE A 104 -30.64 -13.09 6.41
CA ILE A 104 -31.12 -11.84 7.00
C ILE A 104 -31.63 -12.11 8.42
N LEU A 105 -32.44 -13.16 8.62
CA LEU A 105 -32.96 -13.52 9.95
C LEU A 105 -31.82 -13.79 10.95
N ASP A 106 -30.82 -14.59 10.57
CA ASP A 106 -29.68 -14.90 11.43
C ASP A 106 -28.89 -13.65 11.83
N ARG A 107 -28.70 -12.70 10.90
CA ARG A 107 -28.02 -11.42 11.17
C ARG A 107 -28.73 -10.59 12.24
N HIS A 108 -30.06 -10.71 12.31
CA HIS A 108 -30.91 -10.00 13.26
C HIS A 108 -31.34 -10.87 14.45
N THR A 109 -30.76 -12.07 14.62
CA THR A 109 -31.14 -13.03 15.67
C THR A 109 -32.64 -13.41 15.63
N ALA A 110 -33.28 -13.23 14.48
CA ALA A 110 -34.66 -13.62 14.24
C ALA A 110 -34.73 -15.08 13.81
N SER A 111 -35.87 -15.71 14.01
CA SER A 111 -36.12 -17.11 13.66
C SER A 111 -37.37 -17.24 12.79
N PHE A 112 -37.51 -18.40 12.17
CA PHE A 112 -38.63 -18.76 11.30
C PHE A 112 -39.24 -20.12 11.69
N VAL A 113 -40.56 -20.24 11.56
CA VAL A 113 -41.34 -21.42 11.91
C VAL A 113 -42.42 -21.70 10.86
N ALA A 114 -42.48 -22.94 10.39
CA ALA A 114 -43.56 -23.44 9.53
C ALA A 114 -44.47 -24.41 10.32
N VAL A 115 -45.73 -24.01 10.53
CA VAL A 115 -46.67 -24.67 11.44
C VAL A 115 -46.94 -26.13 11.05
N THR A 116 -47.19 -26.41 9.77
CA THR A 116 -47.59 -27.75 9.32
C THR A 116 -46.42 -28.70 9.03
N GLN A 117 -45.19 -28.21 8.91
CA GLN A 117 -44.04 -29.00 8.46
C GLN A 117 -43.05 -29.36 9.58
N GLN A 118 -43.44 -29.18 10.84
CA GLN A 118 -42.57 -29.34 12.03
C GLN A 118 -41.18 -28.71 11.85
N PHE A 119 -41.10 -27.61 11.08
CA PHE A 119 -39.85 -26.99 10.72
C PHE A 119 -39.66 -25.75 11.55
N ASN A 120 -38.80 -25.85 12.57
CA ASN A 120 -38.57 -24.79 13.53
C ASN A 120 -37.07 -24.49 13.70
N THR A 121 -36.65 -23.33 13.22
CA THR A 121 -35.26 -22.84 13.28
C THR A 121 -34.83 -22.37 14.68
N THR A 122 -35.75 -22.33 15.66
CA THR A 122 -35.39 -22.14 17.08
C THR A 122 -34.76 -23.40 17.69
N THR A 123 -34.92 -24.56 17.06
CA THR A 123 -34.40 -25.84 17.53
C THR A 123 -33.06 -26.21 16.88
N SER A 124 -32.21 -26.96 17.57
CA SER A 124 -30.92 -27.42 17.04
C SER A 124 -31.07 -28.28 15.78
N MET A 125 -32.11 -29.11 15.70
CA MET A 125 -32.41 -29.94 14.53
C MET A 125 -32.87 -29.09 13.34
N GLY A 126 -33.74 -28.11 13.55
CA GLY A 126 -34.17 -27.20 12.48
C GLY A 126 -33.02 -26.33 11.94
N ARG A 127 -32.09 -25.90 12.81
CA ARG A 127 -30.86 -25.22 12.38
C ARG A 127 -29.95 -26.13 11.53
N LEU A 128 -29.85 -27.41 11.87
CA LEU A 128 -29.09 -28.37 11.05
C LEU A 128 -29.69 -28.53 9.65
N THR A 129 -31.00 -28.76 9.55
CA THR A 129 -31.67 -28.90 8.24
C THR A 129 -31.57 -27.62 7.41
N LEU A 130 -31.65 -26.46 8.05
CA LEU A 130 -31.42 -25.16 7.40
C LEU A 130 -30.01 -25.05 6.82
N ASN A 131 -28.96 -25.42 7.56
CA ASN A 131 -27.59 -25.39 7.05
C ASN A 131 -27.38 -26.31 5.83
N ILE A 132 -28.08 -27.45 5.79
CA ILE A 132 -28.07 -28.35 4.64
C ILE A 132 -28.72 -27.68 3.42
N LEU A 133 -29.91 -27.07 3.59
CA LEU A 133 -30.60 -26.34 2.53
C LEU A 133 -29.77 -25.15 2.01
N LEU A 134 -29.12 -24.41 2.91
CA LEU A 134 -28.18 -23.34 2.54
C LEU A 134 -27.00 -23.86 1.72
N SER A 135 -26.45 -25.02 2.09
CA SER A 135 -25.33 -25.65 1.36
C SER A 135 -25.73 -26.01 -0.08
N PHE A 136 -26.96 -26.50 -0.31
CA PHE A 136 -27.46 -26.76 -1.66
C PHE A 136 -27.67 -25.47 -2.46
N ALA A 137 -28.21 -24.42 -1.85
CA ALA A 137 -28.38 -23.12 -2.50
C ALA A 137 -27.03 -22.53 -2.95
N GLN A 138 -26.02 -22.66 -2.09
CA GLN A 138 -24.65 -22.23 -2.38
C GLN A 138 -24.03 -23.06 -3.50
N PHE A 139 -24.18 -24.39 -3.45
CA PHE A 139 -23.72 -25.29 -4.50
C PHE A 139 -24.34 -24.94 -5.87
N GLU A 140 -25.65 -24.72 -5.94
CA GLU A 140 -26.33 -24.34 -7.19
C GLU A 140 -25.76 -23.02 -7.76
N ARG A 141 -25.53 -22.02 -6.91
CA ARG A 141 -24.91 -20.74 -7.30
C ARG A 141 -23.50 -20.92 -7.85
N GLU A 142 -22.72 -21.81 -7.27
CA GLU A 142 -21.37 -22.14 -7.74
C GLU A 142 -21.38 -22.83 -9.09
N VAL A 143 -22.25 -23.83 -9.28
CA VAL A 143 -22.45 -24.54 -10.56
C VAL A 143 -22.94 -23.58 -11.66
N ALA A 144 -23.89 -22.68 -11.34
CA ALA A 144 -24.35 -21.67 -12.28
C ALA A 144 -23.20 -20.72 -12.69
N SER A 145 -22.40 -20.29 -11.72
CA SER A 145 -21.24 -19.42 -11.96
C SER A 145 -20.15 -20.11 -12.79
N GLU A 146 -19.97 -21.43 -12.62
CA GLU A 146 -19.11 -22.25 -13.48
C GLU A 146 -19.63 -22.30 -14.92
N ARG A 147 -20.92 -22.62 -15.13
CA ARG A 147 -21.52 -22.65 -16.47
C ARG A 147 -21.43 -21.31 -17.19
N VAL A 148 -21.61 -20.19 -16.48
CA VAL A 148 -21.43 -18.84 -17.05
C VAL A 148 -19.98 -18.61 -17.47
N ARG A 149 -19.00 -19.01 -16.65
CA ARG A 149 -17.57 -18.93 -16.99
C ARG A 149 -17.25 -19.77 -18.23
N ASP A 150 -17.82 -20.95 -18.36
CA ASP A 150 -17.62 -21.82 -19.53
C ASP A 150 -18.22 -21.23 -20.80
N LYS A 151 -19.44 -20.66 -20.72
CA LYS A 151 -20.06 -19.94 -21.83
C LYS A 151 -19.23 -18.72 -22.26
N ILE A 152 -18.66 -17.98 -21.30
CA ILE A 152 -17.76 -16.85 -21.60
C ILE A 152 -16.47 -17.34 -22.27
N ALA A 153 -15.87 -18.41 -21.75
CA ALA A 153 -14.66 -19.00 -22.33
C ALA A 153 -14.92 -19.50 -23.76
N ALA A 154 -16.01 -20.23 -23.98
CA ALA A 154 -16.42 -20.69 -25.32
C ALA A 154 -16.70 -19.51 -26.27
N SER A 155 -17.34 -18.45 -25.78
CA SER A 155 -17.62 -17.24 -26.56
C SER A 155 -16.35 -16.51 -26.98
N LYS A 156 -15.38 -16.36 -26.06
CA LYS A 156 -14.07 -15.77 -26.36
C LYS A 156 -13.24 -16.63 -27.31
N ARG A 157 -13.33 -17.95 -27.23
CA ARG A 157 -12.71 -18.88 -28.21
C ARG A 157 -13.26 -18.67 -29.61
N ARG A 158 -14.55 -18.34 -29.75
CA ARG A 158 -15.17 -17.96 -31.03
C ARG A 158 -14.84 -16.52 -31.46
N GLY A 159 -13.96 -15.81 -30.75
CA GLY A 159 -13.55 -14.45 -31.07
C GLY A 159 -14.54 -13.35 -30.70
N MET A 160 -15.59 -13.65 -29.92
CA MET A 160 -16.57 -12.66 -29.48
C MET A 160 -16.06 -11.84 -28.30
N TRP A 161 -16.43 -10.56 -28.24
CA TRP A 161 -16.08 -9.68 -27.13
C TRP A 161 -17.02 -9.90 -25.95
N MET A 162 -16.47 -10.44 -24.86
CA MET A 162 -17.18 -10.68 -23.60
C MET A 162 -16.69 -9.77 -22.47
N GLY A 163 -16.08 -8.62 -22.81
CA GLY A 163 -15.70 -7.59 -21.84
C GLY A 163 -16.85 -6.61 -21.56
N GLY A 164 -16.70 -5.78 -20.53
CA GLY A 164 -17.70 -4.76 -20.19
C GLY A 164 -17.73 -3.63 -21.23
N ASN A 165 -16.82 -2.66 -21.10
CA ASN A 165 -16.75 -1.53 -22.03
C ASN A 165 -15.95 -1.88 -23.28
N ALA A 166 -16.33 -1.28 -24.42
CA ALA A 166 -15.56 -1.34 -25.65
C ALA A 166 -14.18 -0.68 -25.45
N PRO A 167 -13.08 -1.30 -25.95
CA PRO A 167 -11.78 -0.65 -26.00
C PRO A 167 -11.81 0.59 -26.91
N LEU A 168 -11.01 1.61 -26.60
CA LEU A 168 -10.84 2.81 -27.44
C LEU A 168 -10.50 2.39 -28.87
N GLY A 169 -11.14 2.97 -29.88
CA GLY A 169 -10.97 2.59 -31.28
C GLY A 169 -12.06 1.66 -31.81
N TYR A 170 -12.89 1.12 -30.91
CA TYR A 170 -13.96 0.19 -31.28
C TYR A 170 -15.30 0.60 -30.64
N ASP A 171 -16.38 0.43 -31.40
CA ASP A 171 -17.75 0.42 -30.91
C ASP A 171 -18.22 -1.02 -30.67
N LEU A 172 -19.03 -1.21 -29.62
CA LEU A 172 -19.63 -2.50 -29.30
C LEU A 172 -21.03 -2.59 -29.91
N ILE A 173 -21.19 -3.41 -30.94
CA ILE A 173 -22.47 -3.70 -31.60
C ILE A 173 -22.70 -5.21 -31.47
N GLU A 174 -23.76 -5.61 -30.79
CA GLU A 174 -24.16 -7.03 -30.64
C GLU A 174 -23.02 -7.96 -30.16
N LYS A 175 -22.20 -7.52 -29.19
CA LYS A 175 -21.01 -8.24 -28.68
C LYS A 175 -19.87 -8.44 -29.68
N ARG A 176 -19.91 -7.73 -30.81
CA ARG A 176 -18.81 -7.61 -31.78
C ARG A 176 -18.20 -6.22 -31.67
N LEU A 177 -16.87 -6.17 -31.81
CA LEU A 177 -16.15 -4.90 -31.88
C LEU A 177 -16.09 -4.46 -33.34
N VAL A 178 -16.58 -3.26 -33.62
CA VAL A 178 -16.52 -2.64 -34.94
C VAL A 178 -15.59 -1.43 -34.85
N ALA A 179 -14.65 -1.30 -35.78
CA ALA A 179 -13.68 -0.21 -35.73
C ALA A 179 -14.40 1.15 -35.92
N ASN A 180 -14.15 2.07 -35.00
CA ASN A 180 -14.56 3.46 -35.15
C ASN A 180 -13.39 4.24 -35.71
N GLU A 181 -13.41 4.61 -36.99
CA GLU A 181 -12.22 5.15 -37.68
C GLU A 181 -11.64 6.42 -37.03
N VAL A 182 -12.48 7.26 -36.42
CA VAL A 182 -12.00 8.47 -35.71
C VAL A 182 -11.18 8.09 -34.47
N GLU A 183 -11.69 7.17 -33.66
CA GLU A 183 -10.95 6.68 -32.49
C GLU A 183 -9.80 5.75 -32.88
N ALA A 184 -9.94 4.99 -33.97
CA ALA A 184 -8.91 4.09 -34.49
C ALA A 184 -7.68 4.86 -34.95
N GLU A 185 -7.86 6.02 -35.61
CA GLU A 185 -6.73 6.87 -35.99
C GLU A 185 -6.00 7.44 -34.77
N LEU A 186 -6.71 7.75 -33.69
CA LEU A 186 -6.06 8.10 -32.42
C LEU A 186 -5.21 6.94 -31.90
N VAL A 187 -5.73 5.71 -31.91
CA VAL A 187 -4.95 4.53 -31.49
C VAL A 187 -3.71 4.36 -32.37
N ARG A 188 -3.84 4.47 -33.70
CA ARG A 188 -2.70 4.44 -34.63
C ARG A 188 -1.67 5.52 -34.29
N ALA A 189 -2.11 6.74 -34.03
CA ALA A 189 -1.25 7.84 -33.61
C ALA A 189 -0.52 7.57 -32.29
N ILE A 190 -1.19 6.98 -31.30
CA ILE A 190 -0.58 6.60 -30.00
C ILE A 190 0.56 5.60 -30.22
N PHE A 191 0.34 4.56 -31.05
CA PHE A 191 1.37 3.55 -31.33
C PHE A 191 2.57 4.16 -32.09
N ARG A 192 2.32 4.95 -33.14
CA ARG A 192 3.38 5.66 -33.89
C ARG A 192 4.19 6.57 -32.97
N ARG A 193 3.52 7.41 -32.19
CA ARG A 193 4.19 8.37 -31.30
C ARG A 193 4.97 7.70 -30.18
N TYR A 194 4.51 6.54 -29.69
CA TYR A 194 5.27 5.75 -28.75
C TYR A 194 6.59 5.23 -29.36
N LEU A 195 6.55 4.74 -30.61
CA LEU A 195 7.76 4.29 -31.31
C LEU A 195 8.78 5.42 -31.46
N GLU A 196 8.31 6.63 -31.79
CA GLU A 196 9.15 7.84 -31.94
C GLU A 196 9.75 8.32 -30.62
N LEU A 197 8.93 8.47 -29.57
CA LEU A 197 9.35 9.05 -28.29
C LEU A 197 10.07 8.04 -27.38
N GLY A 198 9.86 6.75 -27.63
CA GLY A 198 10.38 5.66 -26.84
C GLY A 198 9.68 5.44 -25.51
N THR A 199 9.42 6.47 -24.70
CA THR A 199 8.92 6.27 -23.33
C THR A 199 7.47 6.72 -23.14
N VAL A 200 6.72 6.00 -22.31
CA VAL A 200 5.35 6.38 -21.94
C VAL A 200 5.30 7.73 -21.22
N THR A 201 6.36 8.10 -20.48
CA THR A 201 6.44 9.41 -19.81
C THR A 201 6.48 10.55 -20.82
N LEU A 202 7.28 10.42 -21.88
CA LEU A 202 7.32 11.41 -22.95
C LEU A 202 6.02 11.42 -23.74
N LEU A 203 5.44 10.24 -24.02
CA LEU A 203 4.12 10.12 -24.66
C LEU A 203 3.02 10.85 -23.87
N MET A 204 3.04 10.79 -22.53
CA MET A 204 2.10 11.53 -21.69
C MET A 204 2.34 13.05 -21.70
N ALA A 205 3.57 13.50 -21.93
CA ALA A 205 3.93 14.91 -22.01
C ALA A 205 3.70 15.50 -23.40
N ASP A 206 3.46 14.66 -24.40
CA ASP A 206 3.27 15.05 -25.79
C ASP A 206 2.02 15.94 -25.98
N SER A 207 2.25 17.17 -26.44
CA SER A 207 1.19 18.18 -26.61
C SER A 207 0.23 17.82 -27.74
N GLU A 208 0.73 17.16 -28.79
CA GLU A 208 -0.08 16.76 -29.94
C GLU A 208 -1.07 15.66 -29.56
N LEU A 209 -0.62 14.63 -28.83
CA LEU A 209 -1.48 13.57 -28.31
C LEU A 209 -2.53 14.14 -27.35
N ARG A 210 -2.16 15.08 -26.47
CA ARG A 210 -3.10 15.74 -25.56
C ARG A 210 -4.18 16.51 -26.32
N ALA A 211 -3.82 17.24 -27.38
CA ALA A 211 -4.76 17.96 -28.22
C ALA A 211 -5.73 16.99 -28.94
N ARG A 212 -5.23 15.86 -29.45
CA ARG A 212 -6.07 14.83 -30.08
C ARG A 212 -7.03 14.16 -29.09
N LEU A 213 -6.54 13.83 -27.89
CA LEU A 213 -7.37 13.25 -26.82
C LEU A 213 -8.49 14.21 -26.39
N ALA A 214 -8.21 15.51 -26.27
CA ALA A 214 -9.21 16.50 -25.86
C ALA A 214 -10.42 16.60 -26.82
N ARG A 215 -10.24 16.26 -28.10
CA ARG A 215 -11.28 16.34 -29.15
C ARG A 215 -12.29 15.18 -29.12
N ILE A 216 -11.99 14.08 -28.43
CA ILE A 216 -12.89 12.93 -28.37
C ILE A 216 -13.86 13.10 -27.19
N LYS A 217 -15.14 13.19 -27.52
CA LYS A 217 -16.25 13.23 -26.54
C LYS A 217 -16.63 11.80 -26.19
N ILE A 218 -16.61 11.43 -24.91
CA ILE A 218 -17.15 10.13 -24.47
C ILE A 218 -18.69 10.20 -24.52
N LYS A 219 -19.35 9.07 -24.83
CA LYS A 219 -20.80 8.80 -24.76
C LYS A 219 -21.52 9.23 -23.45
N LYS A 220 -20.84 9.83 -22.47
CA LYS A 220 -21.39 10.41 -21.22
C LYS A 220 -20.94 11.86 -20.97
N GLY A 221 -20.84 12.70 -22.00
CA GLY A 221 -20.74 14.17 -21.84
C GLY A 221 -19.49 14.73 -21.14
N LYS A 222 -18.45 13.92 -20.89
CA LYS A 222 -17.17 14.37 -20.35
C LYS A 222 -16.09 14.33 -21.44
N CYS A 223 -15.36 15.44 -21.60
CA CYS A 223 -14.16 15.51 -22.42
C CYS A 223 -13.04 14.67 -21.79
N LEU A 224 -12.29 13.96 -22.64
CA LEU A 224 -11.31 12.93 -22.29
C LEU A 224 -10.04 13.45 -21.56
N GLY A 225 -9.82 14.77 -21.60
CA GLY A 225 -8.50 15.41 -21.44
C GLY A 225 -7.82 15.27 -20.07
N GLU A 226 -8.56 15.03 -18.98
CA GLU A 226 -7.96 15.20 -17.64
C GLU A 226 -7.94 13.96 -16.73
N THR A 227 -8.73 12.90 -16.99
CA THR A 227 -8.96 11.88 -15.94
C THR A 227 -8.76 10.41 -16.32
N ARG A 228 -8.46 10.05 -17.59
CA ARG A 228 -8.39 8.62 -18.01
C ARG A 228 -7.07 8.08 -18.56
N TYR A 229 -6.16 8.90 -19.06
CA TYR A 229 -4.88 8.41 -19.63
C TYR A 229 -3.71 8.61 -18.69
N GLY A 230 -3.84 8.08 -17.47
CA GLY A 230 -2.70 7.89 -16.59
C GLY A 230 -1.73 6.87 -17.18
N ARG A 231 -0.48 6.87 -16.68
CA ARG A 231 0.60 5.99 -17.14
C ARG A 231 0.17 4.52 -17.29
N GLY A 232 -0.60 4.00 -16.34
CA GLY A 232 -1.08 2.62 -16.36
C GLY A 232 -2.07 2.32 -17.49
N ALA A 233 -2.94 3.27 -17.84
CA ALA A 233 -3.91 3.11 -18.92
C ALA A 233 -3.22 3.03 -20.28
N LEU A 234 -2.18 3.85 -20.52
CA LEU A 234 -1.37 3.79 -21.74
C LEU A 234 -0.61 2.48 -21.85
N TYR A 235 -0.02 1.99 -20.76
CA TYR A 235 0.62 0.67 -20.75
C TYR A 235 -0.36 -0.47 -21.06
N ASN A 236 -1.58 -0.40 -20.52
CA ASN A 236 -2.61 -1.40 -20.81
C ASN A 236 -3.06 -1.32 -22.28
N LEU A 237 -3.23 -0.12 -22.83
CA LEU A 237 -3.59 0.10 -24.24
C LEU A 237 -2.52 -0.47 -25.17
N LEU A 238 -1.24 -0.10 -24.97
CA LEU A 238 -0.13 -0.54 -25.81
C LEU A 238 0.08 -2.07 -25.76
N ARG A 239 -0.25 -2.72 -24.63
CA ARG A 239 -0.15 -4.20 -24.47
C ARG A 239 -1.37 -4.96 -24.96
N ASN A 240 -2.47 -4.29 -25.27
CA ASN A 240 -3.71 -4.98 -25.56
C ASN A 240 -3.66 -5.62 -26.95
N GLU A 241 -3.82 -6.95 -27.01
CA GLU A 241 -3.83 -7.73 -28.25
C GLU A 241 -5.12 -7.53 -29.06
N VAL A 242 -6.14 -6.86 -28.50
CA VAL A 242 -7.35 -6.47 -29.24
C VAL A 242 -7.00 -5.65 -30.47
N TYR A 243 -5.99 -4.78 -30.41
CA TYR A 243 -5.64 -3.91 -31.52
C TYR A 243 -5.06 -4.63 -32.74
N ILE A 244 -4.61 -5.87 -32.58
CA ILE A 244 -4.14 -6.76 -33.66
C ILE A 244 -5.19 -7.82 -34.02
N GLY A 245 -6.47 -7.60 -33.69
CA GLY A 245 -7.56 -8.51 -34.05
C GLY A 245 -7.64 -9.77 -33.17
N ARG A 246 -7.13 -9.74 -31.93
CA ARG A 246 -7.12 -10.93 -31.05
C ARG A 246 -7.82 -10.68 -29.72
N VAL A 247 -8.45 -11.70 -29.15
CA VAL A 247 -9.11 -11.64 -27.84
C VAL A 247 -8.38 -12.54 -26.85
N ARG A 248 -7.83 -11.93 -25.79
CA ARG A 248 -7.13 -12.65 -24.72
C ARG A 248 -8.09 -13.20 -23.67
N HIS A 249 -7.87 -14.45 -23.27
CA HIS A 249 -8.54 -15.08 -22.15
C HIS A 249 -7.53 -15.87 -21.31
N LYS A 250 -7.30 -15.42 -20.06
CA LYS A 250 -6.25 -15.94 -19.17
C LYS A 250 -4.87 -15.87 -19.86
N SER A 251 -4.22 -17.01 -20.08
CA SER A 251 -2.94 -17.16 -20.77
C SER A 251 -3.07 -17.37 -22.28
N ALA A 252 -4.27 -17.66 -22.79
CA ALA A 252 -4.50 -17.95 -24.20
C ALA A 252 -5.00 -16.72 -24.96
N SER A 253 -4.67 -16.67 -26.25
CA SER A 253 -5.06 -15.61 -27.18
C SER A 253 -5.73 -16.23 -28.40
N TYR A 254 -6.94 -15.77 -28.73
CA TYR A 254 -7.75 -16.31 -29.83
C TYR A 254 -7.95 -15.26 -30.93
N PRO A 255 -8.10 -15.66 -32.20
CA PRO A 255 -8.55 -14.74 -33.25
C PRO A 255 -9.89 -14.11 -32.87
N GLY A 256 -9.96 -12.78 -32.90
CA GLY A 256 -11.19 -12.01 -32.70
C GLY A 256 -12.00 -11.93 -33.98
N GLN A 257 -13.31 -11.65 -33.86
CA GLN A 257 -14.17 -11.39 -35.01
C GLN A 257 -14.02 -9.97 -35.56
N HIS A 258 -13.25 -9.12 -34.89
CA HIS A 258 -13.10 -7.71 -35.21
C HIS A 258 -11.85 -7.44 -36.03
N ALA A 259 -11.91 -6.39 -36.86
CA ALA A 259 -10.77 -5.96 -37.66
C ALA A 259 -9.64 -5.41 -36.79
N ALA A 260 -8.39 -5.71 -37.15
CA ALA A 260 -7.21 -5.12 -36.52
C ALA A 260 -7.12 -3.62 -36.86
N ILE A 261 -6.86 -2.77 -35.86
CA ILE A 261 -6.58 -1.34 -36.07
C ILE A 261 -5.09 -1.11 -36.34
N ILE A 262 -4.24 -1.95 -35.74
CA ILE A 262 -2.79 -1.87 -35.78
C ILE A 262 -2.24 -3.11 -36.47
N ASP A 263 -1.26 -2.91 -37.35
CA ASP A 263 -0.52 -4.00 -37.98
C ASP A 263 0.26 -4.81 -36.94
N HIS A 264 0.34 -6.13 -37.13
CA HIS A 264 1.03 -7.02 -36.20
C HIS A 264 2.50 -6.62 -35.98
N ASN A 265 3.20 -6.17 -37.02
CA ASN A 265 4.60 -5.77 -36.95
C ASN A 265 4.77 -4.52 -36.09
N VAL A 266 3.93 -3.50 -36.27
CA VAL A 266 3.94 -2.28 -35.45
C VAL A 266 3.71 -2.61 -33.98
N TRP A 267 2.74 -3.47 -33.69
CA TRP A 267 2.47 -3.91 -32.32
C TRP A 267 3.66 -4.67 -31.72
N GLN A 268 4.30 -5.53 -32.51
CA GLN A 268 5.47 -6.31 -32.09
C GLN A 268 6.69 -5.43 -31.82
N GLN A 269 6.92 -4.39 -32.63
CA GLN A 269 7.94 -3.37 -32.40
C GLN A 269 7.69 -2.63 -31.09
N VAL A 270 6.45 -2.21 -30.83
CA VAL A 270 6.07 -1.58 -29.56
C VAL A 270 6.33 -2.52 -28.38
N GLN A 271 5.94 -3.81 -28.46
CA GLN A 271 6.24 -4.78 -27.40
C GLN A 271 7.75 -4.98 -27.21
N GLY A 272 8.53 -5.01 -28.29
CA GLY A 272 9.99 -5.13 -28.27
C GLY A 272 10.65 -3.94 -27.60
N GLN A 273 10.25 -2.72 -27.96
CA GLN A 273 10.75 -1.50 -27.34
C GLN A 273 10.33 -1.41 -25.86
N MET A 274 9.09 -1.81 -25.54
CA MET A 274 8.62 -1.92 -24.16
C MET A 274 9.38 -2.97 -23.35
N SER A 275 9.76 -4.11 -23.95
CA SER A 275 10.51 -5.16 -23.26
C SER A 275 11.98 -4.79 -23.07
N ALA A 276 12.58 -4.08 -24.04
CA ALA A 276 13.92 -3.50 -23.92
C ALA A 276 13.99 -2.38 -22.87
N GLN A 277 12.88 -1.64 -22.68
CA GLN A 277 12.75 -0.57 -21.68
C GLN A 277 12.17 -1.00 -20.35
N ARG A 278 11.65 -2.24 -20.24
CA ARG A 278 11.61 -2.86 -18.91
C ARG A 278 13.03 -2.68 -18.42
N PRO A 279 13.25 -2.14 -17.20
CA PRO A 279 14.53 -2.35 -16.59
C PRO A 279 14.68 -3.86 -16.62
N GLY A 280 15.48 -4.36 -17.58
CA GLY A 280 16.00 -5.69 -17.49
C GLY A 280 16.58 -5.75 -16.08
N LYS A 281 16.77 -6.96 -15.61
CA LYS A 281 18.01 -7.15 -14.88
C LYS A 281 19.13 -6.54 -15.74
N ARG A 282 19.44 -5.24 -15.58
CA ARG A 282 20.79 -4.74 -15.75
C ARG A 282 21.55 -5.40 -14.61
N LEU A 283 21.83 -6.68 -14.82
CA LEU A 283 23.08 -7.33 -14.51
C LEU A 283 24.12 -6.92 -15.57
N GLY A 284 24.00 -5.73 -16.18
CA GLY A 284 25.23 -5.00 -16.47
C GLY A 284 25.94 -4.86 -15.13
N PRO A 285 27.27 -5.04 -15.05
CA PRO A 285 27.99 -4.94 -13.79
C PRO A 285 27.55 -3.62 -13.19
N VAL A 286 26.78 -3.72 -12.12
CA VAL A 286 26.44 -2.57 -11.33
C VAL A 286 27.82 -2.10 -10.90
N GLN A 287 28.34 -1.06 -11.55
CA GLN A 287 29.60 -0.43 -11.15
C GLN A 287 29.59 -0.41 -9.64
N ASP A 288 30.51 -1.20 -9.10
CA ASP A 288 30.54 -1.79 -7.78
C ASP A 288 29.78 -0.95 -6.76
N SER A 289 28.45 -1.11 -6.75
CA SER A 289 27.64 -0.01 -6.22
C SER A 289 27.81 0.14 -4.72
N ASP A 290 27.55 1.33 -4.31
CA ASP A 290 28.19 1.89 -3.15
C ASP A 290 27.34 1.52 -1.89
N SER A 291 26.35 0.59 -2.01
CA SER A 291 25.27 0.23 -1.04
C SER A 291 25.23 -1.25 -0.65
N PRO A 292 26.01 -1.74 0.33
CA PRO A 292 26.11 -3.16 0.68
C PRO A 292 24.83 -3.82 1.21
N LEU A 293 23.94 -3.09 1.89
CA LEU A 293 22.70 -3.66 2.47
C LEU A 293 21.50 -3.68 1.49
N GLY A 294 21.72 -3.33 0.21
CA GLY A 294 20.66 -3.32 -0.79
C GLY A 294 20.03 -4.71 -0.95
N GLY A 295 18.73 -4.84 -0.68
CA GLY A 295 18.01 -6.12 -0.75
C GLY A 295 18.07 -6.99 0.50
N LEU A 296 18.78 -6.56 1.55
CA LEU A 296 18.89 -7.28 2.83
C LEU A 296 18.22 -6.52 3.99
N LEU A 297 17.88 -5.25 3.79
CA LEU A 297 17.33 -4.38 4.83
C LEU A 297 15.81 -4.32 4.79
N TYR A 298 15.16 -4.49 5.94
CA TYR A 298 13.71 -4.48 6.13
C TYR A 298 13.31 -3.51 7.24
N ASP A 299 12.12 -2.93 7.15
CA ASP A 299 11.49 -2.25 8.28
C ASP A 299 10.82 -3.25 9.24
N GLU A 300 10.44 -2.80 10.43
CA GLU A 300 9.78 -3.64 11.45
C GLU A 300 8.45 -4.27 10.98
N ASN A 301 7.80 -3.67 9.97
CA ASN A 301 6.57 -4.20 9.38
C ASN A 301 6.85 -5.19 8.23
N GLY A 302 8.11 -5.57 8.01
CA GLY A 302 8.53 -6.55 7.01
C GLY A 302 8.64 -6.00 5.59
N ASN A 303 8.58 -4.68 5.38
CA ASN A 303 8.77 -4.11 4.05
C ASN A 303 10.25 -3.94 3.75
N LEU A 304 10.67 -4.32 2.54
CA LEU A 304 12.04 -4.12 2.07
C LEU A 304 12.39 -2.61 2.01
N MET A 305 13.58 -2.24 2.44
CA MET A 305 14.13 -0.90 2.30
C MET A 305 15.06 -0.83 1.09
N SER A 306 14.76 0.06 0.14
CA SER A 306 15.53 0.22 -1.09
C SER A 306 16.52 1.39 -1.00
N PRO A 307 17.74 1.24 -1.54
CA PRO A 307 18.71 2.33 -1.58
C PRO A 307 18.23 3.44 -2.54
N THR A 308 18.39 4.68 -2.11
CA THR A 308 18.02 5.91 -2.83
C THR A 308 19.10 6.95 -2.60
N PHE A 309 19.18 7.96 -3.45
CA PHE A 309 20.15 9.04 -3.29
C PHE A 309 19.55 10.41 -3.63
N THR A 310 20.11 11.47 -3.06
CA THR A 310 19.79 12.87 -3.37
C THR A 310 21.07 13.62 -3.72
N LYS A 311 21.12 14.25 -4.89
CA LYS A 311 22.26 15.06 -5.33
C LYS A 311 21.96 16.55 -5.07
N LYS A 312 22.90 17.27 -4.44
CA LYS A 312 22.81 18.72 -4.24
C LYS A 312 23.56 19.46 -5.36
N ARG A 313 23.16 20.71 -5.66
CA ARG A 313 23.97 21.62 -6.50
C ARG A 313 25.37 21.74 -5.87
N GLY A 314 26.39 21.31 -6.61
CA GLY A 314 27.77 21.15 -6.12
C GLY A 314 28.31 19.72 -6.11
N GLY A 315 27.54 18.74 -6.61
CA GLY A 315 28.02 17.37 -6.85
C GLY A 315 27.97 16.43 -5.63
N LEU A 316 27.63 16.94 -4.44
CA LEU A 316 27.51 16.10 -3.23
C LEU A 316 26.27 15.19 -3.31
N CYS A 317 26.50 13.90 -3.09
CA CYS A 317 25.47 12.85 -3.14
C CYS A 317 25.20 12.31 -1.73
N TYR A 318 23.96 12.44 -1.26
CA TYR A 318 23.50 11.86 0.01
C TYR A 318 22.74 10.57 -0.24
N ARG A 319 23.11 9.49 0.43
CA ARG A 319 22.55 8.15 0.24
C ARG A 319 21.65 7.76 1.40
N TYR A 320 20.53 7.11 1.09
CA TYR A 320 19.51 6.71 2.05
C TYR A 320 18.92 5.34 1.73
N TYR A 321 18.51 4.61 2.75
CA TYR A 321 17.56 3.49 2.62
C TYR A 321 16.15 3.98 2.93
N VAL A 322 15.19 3.67 2.05
CA VAL A 322 13.78 4.08 2.20
C VAL A 322 12.88 2.86 2.09
N SER A 323 11.92 2.72 3.01
CA SER A 323 10.92 1.64 2.97
C SER A 323 10.14 1.65 1.64
N GLN A 324 10.02 0.49 0.99
CA GLN A 324 9.28 0.35 -0.26
C GLN A 324 7.81 0.75 -0.12
N ALA A 325 7.21 0.56 1.06
CA ALA A 325 5.86 1.04 1.33
C ALA A 325 5.75 2.56 1.13
N VAL A 326 6.76 3.34 1.54
CA VAL A 326 6.80 4.79 1.29
C VAL A 326 7.04 5.12 -0.18
N LEU A 327 7.94 4.40 -0.85
CA LEU A 327 8.23 4.60 -2.29
C LEU A 327 7.01 4.28 -3.18
N GLN A 328 6.17 3.33 -2.76
CA GLN A 328 4.93 2.93 -3.43
C GLN A 328 3.71 3.76 -2.99
N ASN A 329 3.92 4.85 -2.26
CA ASN A 329 2.88 5.75 -1.75
C ASN A 329 1.87 5.07 -0.79
N ARG A 330 2.32 4.05 -0.04
CA ARG A 330 1.57 3.29 0.97
C ARG A 330 2.14 3.56 2.37
N LYS A 331 2.26 4.84 2.74
CA LYS A 331 2.89 5.27 4.01
C LYS A 331 2.27 4.65 5.27
N HIS A 332 0.97 4.34 5.26
CA HIS A 332 0.29 3.69 6.38
C HIS A 332 0.78 2.25 6.65
N ARG A 333 1.50 1.62 5.72
CA ARG A 333 2.08 0.27 5.87
C ARG A 333 3.56 0.28 6.22
N SER A 334 4.24 1.42 6.14
CA SER A 334 5.67 1.48 6.49
C SER A 334 5.86 1.42 7.99
N GLY A 335 6.97 0.84 8.42
CA GLY A 335 7.42 0.97 9.81
C GLY A 335 7.65 2.45 10.21
N PRO A 336 7.76 2.75 11.51
CA PRO A 336 8.04 4.07 12.08
C PRO A 336 9.34 4.64 11.54
N VAL A 337 10.28 3.78 11.13
CA VAL A 337 11.54 4.16 10.51
C VAL A 337 11.43 4.06 8.99
N ALA A 338 10.83 5.07 8.37
CA ALA A 338 10.58 5.08 6.93
C ALA A 338 11.82 5.38 6.05
N ARG A 339 12.81 6.10 6.59
CA ARG A 339 14.01 6.55 5.87
C ARG A 339 15.22 6.65 6.79
N LEU A 340 16.38 6.16 6.35
CA LEU A 340 17.64 6.20 7.11
C LEU A 340 18.82 6.60 6.20
N PRO A 341 19.82 7.34 6.70
CA PRO A 341 21.09 7.51 6.01
C PRO A 341 21.80 6.17 5.79
N ALA A 342 22.31 5.93 4.58
CA ALA A 342 22.91 4.65 4.21
C ALA A 342 24.21 4.37 4.97
N THR A 343 25.12 5.34 5.03
CA THR A 343 26.43 5.18 5.68
C THR A 343 26.32 4.75 7.14
N LEU A 344 25.41 5.38 7.88
CA LEU A 344 25.25 5.12 9.30
C LEU A 344 24.79 3.69 9.60
N ILE A 345 23.80 3.19 8.85
CA ILE A 345 23.32 1.83 9.06
C ILE A 345 24.31 0.78 8.56
N GLU A 346 25.01 1.08 7.45
CA GLU A 346 26.07 0.22 6.91
C GLU A 346 27.22 0.07 7.93
N GLU A 347 27.67 1.17 8.54
CA GLU A 347 28.69 1.15 9.61
C GLU A 347 28.22 0.44 10.88
N THR A 348 26.96 0.65 11.29
CA THR A 348 26.39 0.01 12.47
C THR A 348 26.38 -1.52 12.32
N VAL A 349 25.93 -2.02 11.17
CA VAL A 349 25.89 -3.45 10.86
C VAL A 349 27.30 -4.02 10.72
N ALA A 350 28.19 -3.33 10.01
CA ALA A 350 29.57 -3.77 9.83
C ALA A 350 30.33 -3.87 11.17
N ASN A 351 30.17 -2.89 12.06
CA ASN A 351 30.79 -2.90 13.38
C ASN A 351 30.23 -4.00 14.29
N ALA A 352 28.92 -4.25 14.24
CA ALA A 352 28.29 -5.33 15.01
C ALA A 352 28.82 -6.71 14.58
N LEU A 353 28.94 -6.94 13.27
CA LEU A 353 29.52 -8.16 12.72
C LEU A 353 31.00 -8.31 13.09
N LYS A 354 31.79 -7.23 12.98
CA LYS A 354 33.21 -7.25 13.34
C LYS A 354 33.41 -7.64 14.80
N ARG A 355 32.63 -7.06 15.73
CA ARG A 355 32.67 -7.44 17.16
C ARG A 355 32.29 -8.90 17.38
N HIS A 356 31.28 -9.39 16.68
CA HIS A 356 30.84 -10.79 16.79
C HIS A 356 31.91 -11.78 16.29
N LEU A 357 32.59 -11.46 15.19
CA LEU A 357 33.64 -12.31 14.62
C LEU A 357 34.96 -12.23 15.39
N SER A 358 35.30 -11.06 15.95
CA SER A 358 36.54 -10.86 16.73
C SER A 358 36.55 -11.63 18.06
N GLY A 359 35.39 -12.08 18.54
CA GLY A 359 35.26 -12.93 19.74
C GLY A 359 35.45 -14.43 19.50
N ARG A 360 35.68 -14.85 18.26
CA ARG A 360 35.94 -16.25 17.85
C ARG A 360 37.38 -16.37 17.34
N SER A 361 38.33 -16.52 18.23
CA SER A 361 39.70 -16.90 17.86
C SER A 361 39.71 -18.38 17.46
N ASP A 362 39.66 -18.66 16.15
CA ASP A 362 40.48 -19.73 15.54
C ASP A 362 40.41 -19.83 14.01
N ASP A 363 39.58 -19.02 13.33
CA ASP A 363 39.52 -19.08 11.87
C ASP A 363 40.03 -17.79 11.23
N GLN A 364 41.35 -17.72 11.04
CA GLN A 364 42.01 -16.76 10.15
C GLN A 364 41.68 -17.08 8.69
N THR A 365 40.40 -17.07 8.32
CA THR A 365 39.98 -17.11 6.92
C THR A 365 39.42 -15.74 6.52
N SER A 366 40.35 -14.84 6.18
CA SER A 366 40.19 -13.74 5.21
C SER A 366 39.06 -12.70 5.38
N TRP A 367 38.74 -12.23 6.59
CA TRP A 367 37.99 -10.97 6.72
C TRP A 367 38.92 -9.77 6.47
N HIS A 368 39.15 -9.47 5.19
CA HIS A 368 39.84 -8.26 4.78
C HIS A 368 39.06 -7.04 5.28
N SER A 369 39.77 -6.16 5.96
CA SER A 369 39.25 -4.95 6.59
C SER A 369 38.62 -4.02 5.56
N GLY A 370 37.32 -4.10 5.36
CA GLY A 370 36.62 -3.14 4.51
C GLY A 370 35.11 -3.28 4.60
N THR A 371 34.41 -2.16 4.52
CA THR A 371 32.99 -2.01 4.16
C THR A 371 32.68 -2.56 2.75
N GLU A 372 33.31 -3.67 2.36
CA GLU A 372 33.24 -4.24 1.02
C GLU A 372 32.07 -5.21 0.91
N ARG A 373 31.32 -5.08 -0.18
CA ARG A 373 30.05 -5.79 -0.45
C ARG A 373 30.09 -7.32 -0.35
N PRO A 374 31.16 -8.03 -0.72
CA PRO A 374 31.15 -9.49 -0.71
C PRO A 374 31.03 -10.06 0.71
N GLY A 375 31.76 -9.50 1.68
CA GLY A 375 31.77 -10.00 3.07
C GLY A 375 30.42 -9.84 3.77
N LEU A 376 29.79 -8.66 3.64
CA LEU A 376 28.49 -8.39 4.27
C LEU A 376 27.36 -9.24 3.68
N ARG A 377 27.31 -9.43 2.36
CA ARG A 377 26.24 -10.22 1.72
C ARG A 377 26.35 -11.72 2.01
N ASN A 378 27.57 -12.23 2.15
CA ASN A 378 27.80 -13.64 2.44
C ASN A 378 27.49 -13.98 3.90
N ALA A 379 27.69 -13.04 4.83
CA ALA A 379 27.39 -13.23 6.25
C ALA A 379 25.91 -13.00 6.63
N LEU A 380 25.19 -12.15 5.90
CA LEU A 380 23.86 -11.67 6.29
C LEU A 380 22.72 -12.35 5.53
N GLU A 381 21.71 -12.80 6.28
CA GLU A 381 20.44 -13.28 5.72
C GLU A 381 19.47 -12.11 5.54
N ARG A 382 19.27 -11.32 6.60
CA ARG A 382 18.44 -10.11 6.60
C ARG A 382 18.79 -9.20 7.78
N VAL A 383 18.47 -7.92 7.66
CA VAL A 383 18.59 -6.91 8.71
C VAL A 383 17.24 -6.22 8.87
N VAL A 384 16.73 -6.15 10.09
CA VAL A 384 15.44 -5.50 10.41
C VAL A 384 15.70 -4.26 11.24
N ILE A 385 15.13 -3.12 10.81
CA ILE A 385 15.20 -1.87 11.55
C ILE A 385 13.91 -1.64 12.31
N ALA A 386 14.02 -1.67 13.64
CA ALA A 386 12.99 -1.26 14.57
C ALA A 386 13.31 0.12 15.15
N LYS A 387 12.32 0.71 15.84
CA LYS A 387 12.46 2.03 16.47
C LYS A 387 13.62 2.13 17.49
N GLU A 388 13.87 1.05 18.24
CA GLU A 388 14.78 1.02 19.40
C GLU A 388 15.89 -0.04 19.29
N GLN A 389 15.97 -0.75 18.16
CA GLN A 389 17.02 -1.74 17.92
C GLN A 389 17.21 -2.05 16.43
N VAL A 390 18.39 -2.53 16.08
CA VAL A 390 18.66 -3.20 14.79
C VAL A 390 18.83 -4.69 15.04
N GLU A 391 18.06 -5.49 14.33
CA GLU A 391 18.17 -6.94 14.37
C GLU A 391 18.91 -7.44 13.13
N ILE A 392 19.99 -8.18 13.34
CA ILE A 392 20.86 -8.68 12.29
C ILE A 392 20.76 -10.21 12.31
N TYR A 393 20.29 -10.79 11.21
CA TYR A 393 20.17 -12.22 11.03
C TYR A 393 21.33 -12.72 10.17
N LEU A 394 22.10 -13.66 10.71
CA LEU A 394 23.27 -14.24 10.05
C LEU A 394 22.87 -15.49 9.28
N ARG A 395 23.46 -15.71 8.10
CA ARG A 395 23.27 -16.96 7.34
C ARG A 395 23.87 -18.15 8.07
N GLU A 396 25.04 -17.97 8.68
CA GLU A 396 25.83 -18.99 9.37
C GLU A 396 26.48 -18.38 10.64
N GLY A 397 26.51 -19.11 11.76
CA GLY A 397 27.08 -18.67 13.05
C GLY A 397 26.15 -18.83 14.27
N THR A 398 26.74 -18.84 15.48
CA THR A 398 26.03 -18.82 16.78
C THR A 398 26.48 -17.62 17.61
N PRO A 399 25.54 -16.76 18.07
CA PRO A 399 24.10 -16.78 17.83
C PRO A 399 23.68 -16.35 16.41
N ARG A 400 22.59 -16.94 15.88
CA ARG A 400 22.02 -16.64 14.54
C ARG A 400 21.37 -15.25 14.43
N LYS A 401 21.13 -14.58 15.57
CA LYS A 401 20.55 -13.25 15.66
C LYS A 401 21.46 -12.38 16.53
N LEU A 402 21.92 -11.27 15.99
CA LEU A 402 22.58 -10.21 16.75
C LEU A 402 21.60 -9.05 16.91
N VAL A 403 21.48 -8.54 18.13
CA VAL A 403 20.63 -7.39 18.44
C VAL A 403 21.54 -6.24 18.83
N VAL A 404 21.44 -5.14 18.08
CA VAL A 404 22.15 -3.90 18.38
C VAL A 404 21.14 -2.90 18.95
N PRO A 405 21.15 -2.65 20.27
CA PRO A 405 20.23 -1.70 20.89
C PRO A 405 20.57 -0.27 20.45
N GLY A 406 19.56 0.52 20.10
CA GLY A 406 19.75 1.92 19.71
C GLY A 406 18.49 2.61 19.21
N VAL A 407 18.37 3.92 19.41
CA VAL A 407 17.18 4.69 19.03
C VAL A 407 17.40 5.42 17.71
N VAL A 408 16.40 5.37 16.83
CA VAL A 408 16.33 6.30 15.69
C VAL A 408 15.87 7.67 16.18
N ALA A 409 16.81 8.61 16.28
CA ALA A 409 16.57 9.99 16.70
C ALA A 409 16.63 10.96 15.50
N ARG A 410 16.02 12.15 15.63
CA ARG A 410 16.23 13.23 14.66
C ARG A 410 17.53 13.98 14.98
N ALA A 411 18.38 14.16 13.97
CA ALA A 411 19.54 15.05 14.02
C ALA A 411 19.41 16.12 12.92
N GLY A 412 18.99 17.32 13.32
CA GLY A 412 18.69 18.41 12.38
C GLY A 412 17.52 18.07 11.45
N LYS A 413 17.70 18.22 10.12
CA LYS A 413 16.68 17.85 9.11
C LYS A 413 16.69 16.35 8.73
N GLY A 414 17.54 15.53 9.34
CA GLY A 414 17.70 14.10 9.05
C GLY A 414 17.38 13.19 10.24
N LEU A 415 17.20 11.89 9.96
CA LEU A 415 17.13 10.84 10.98
C LEU A 415 18.53 10.23 11.18
N THR A 416 18.86 9.85 12.41
CA THR A 416 20.12 9.18 12.82
C THR A 416 19.77 7.98 13.72
N PHE A 417 20.57 6.92 13.69
CA PHE A 417 20.49 5.78 14.61
C PHE A 417 21.59 5.92 15.67
N GLN A 418 21.21 6.06 16.94
CA GLN A 418 22.14 6.17 18.08
C GLN A 418 22.15 4.85 18.84
N THR A 419 23.25 4.10 18.76
CA THR A 419 23.44 2.85 19.52
C THR A 419 23.65 3.15 21.01
N PHE A 420 22.98 2.42 21.91
CA PHE A 420 23.21 2.53 23.34
C PHE A 420 24.58 1.90 23.70
N GLY A 421 25.45 2.66 24.38
CA GLY A 421 26.72 2.15 24.92
C GLY A 421 27.94 2.19 23.98
N ALA A 422 27.81 2.62 22.73
CA ALA A 422 29.00 2.92 21.91
C ALA A 422 29.43 4.37 22.14
N ALA A 423 30.71 4.60 22.40
CA ALA A 423 31.30 5.94 22.29
C ALA A 423 30.89 6.54 20.93
N ALA A 424 30.50 7.82 20.93
CA ALA A 424 30.02 8.51 19.74
C ALA A 424 30.97 8.22 18.55
N PRO A 425 30.44 7.87 17.36
CA PRO A 425 31.29 7.44 16.25
C PRO A 425 32.37 8.50 15.99
N HIS A 426 33.62 8.06 15.90
CA HIS A 426 34.74 8.92 15.49
C HIS A 426 34.40 9.48 14.11
N ARG A 427 33.98 10.74 14.05
CA ARG A 427 33.75 11.45 12.78
C ARG A 427 35.02 11.35 11.93
N SER A 428 34.86 10.88 10.68
CA SER A 428 35.99 10.64 9.78
C SER A 428 36.85 11.90 9.56
N LYS A 429 38.13 11.70 9.19
CA LYS A 429 39.07 12.78 8.79
C LYS A 429 38.49 13.78 7.79
N ARG A 430 37.55 13.36 6.92
CA ARG A 430 36.88 14.22 5.92
C ARG A 430 35.88 15.21 6.53
N GLU A 431 35.29 14.91 7.69
CA GLU A 431 34.29 15.76 8.36
C GLU A 431 34.90 16.79 9.32
N ALA A 432 36.17 16.60 9.72
CA ALA A 432 36.96 17.55 10.52
C ALA A 432 37.47 18.76 9.72
N LEU A 433 37.58 18.60 8.40
CA LEU A 433 38.16 19.57 7.46
C LEU A 433 37.51 20.98 7.54
N PRO A 434 36.18 21.12 7.69
CA PRO A 434 35.54 22.42 7.81
C PRO A 434 35.89 23.17 9.10
N LEU A 435 36.06 22.46 10.23
CA LEU A 435 36.40 23.09 11.52
C LEU A 435 37.87 23.54 11.54
N VAL A 436 38.77 22.68 11.06
CA VAL A 436 40.19 23.02 10.93
C VAL A 436 40.36 24.21 9.98
N ARG A 437 39.67 24.23 8.83
CA ARG A 437 39.67 25.39 7.92
C ARG A 437 39.13 26.66 8.57
N ALA A 438 38.11 26.54 9.43
CA ALA A 438 37.57 27.68 10.18
C ALA A 438 38.59 28.24 11.18
N ILE A 439 39.32 27.39 11.91
CA ILE A 439 40.38 27.80 12.84
C ILE A 439 41.54 28.47 12.08
N CYS A 440 42.03 27.86 11.00
CA CYS A 440 43.08 28.46 10.17
C CYS A 440 42.65 29.83 9.63
N ARG A 441 41.40 29.95 9.19
CA ARG A 441 40.84 31.22 8.71
C ARG A 441 40.73 32.26 9.82
N ALA A 442 40.35 31.87 11.03
CA ALA A 442 40.30 32.77 12.17
C ALA A 442 41.68 33.35 12.52
N HIS A 443 42.73 32.50 12.54
CA HIS A 443 44.11 32.96 12.76
C HIS A 443 44.62 33.86 11.63
N TYR A 444 44.33 33.52 10.38
CA TYR A 444 44.68 34.39 9.24
C TYR A 444 44.00 35.77 9.35
N TRP A 445 42.72 35.80 9.70
CA TRP A 445 41.99 37.05 9.91
C TRP A 445 42.52 37.84 11.10
N MET A 446 42.96 37.18 12.18
CA MET A 446 43.63 37.83 13.31
C MET A 446 44.92 38.51 12.87
N GLN A 447 45.75 37.83 12.08
CA GLN A 447 46.99 38.41 11.54
C GLN A 447 46.73 39.64 10.66
N LEU A 448 45.65 39.64 9.87
CA LEU A 448 45.27 40.81 9.07
C LEU A 448 44.83 42.01 9.94
N VAL A 449 44.19 41.75 11.08
CA VAL A 449 43.80 42.79 12.04
C VAL A 449 45.03 43.31 12.79
N GLU A 450 45.91 42.43 13.25
CA GLU A 450 47.16 42.78 13.94
C GLU A 450 48.11 43.58 13.04
N ALA A 451 48.23 43.21 11.76
CA ALA A 451 49.01 43.94 10.78
C ALA A 451 48.38 45.28 10.33
N GLY A 452 47.21 45.65 10.88
CA GLY A 452 46.49 46.88 10.53
C GLY A 452 45.91 46.91 9.11
N ALA A 453 45.96 45.78 8.38
CA ALA A 453 45.48 45.65 7.01
C ALA A 453 43.93 45.65 6.92
N VAL A 454 43.25 45.47 8.05
CA VAL A 454 41.80 45.59 8.20
C VAL A 454 41.48 46.24 9.55
N ARG A 455 40.64 47.28 9.56
CA ARG A 455 40.38 48.11 10.76
C ARG A 455 39.12 47.70 11.52
N SER A 456 38.25 46.88 10.93
CA SER A 456 37.02 46.42 11.58
C SER A 456 36.51 45.08 11.05
N TYR A 457 35.72 44.37 11.85
CA TYR A 457 35.05 43.13 11.42
C TYR A 457 34.11 43.32 10.23
N SER A 458 33.51 44.51 10.08
CA SER A 458 32.63 44.86 8.95
C SER A 458 33.41 45.01 7.65
N GLU A 459 34.62 45.58 7.72
CA GLU A 459 35.54 45.69 6.59
C GLU A 459 36.07 44.31 6.19
N LEU A 460 36.45 43.47 7.16
CA LEU A 460 36.84 42.09 6.93
C LEU A 460 35.73 41.29 6.22
N ALA A 461 34.49 41.45 6.67
CA ALA A 461 33.33 40.79 6.08
C ALA A 461 33.06 41.22 4.63
N ARG A 462 33.25 42.51 4.32
CA ARG A 462 33.13 43.02 2.95
C ARG A 462 34.24 42.48 2.04
N ARG A 463 35.48 42.45 2.54
CA ARG A 463 36.66 41.92 1.83
C ARG A 463 36.49 40.44 1.46
N GLU A 464 36.01 39.65 2.40
CA GLU A 464 35.79 38.20 2.22
C GLU A 464 34.44 37.86 1.56
N ARG A 465 33.59 38.87 1.29
CA ARG A 465 32.21 38.71 0.80
C ARG A 465 31.37 37.78 1.67
N MET A 466 31.49 37.92 3.00
CA MET A 466 30.78 37.11 3.99
C MET A 466 29.88 37.97 4.89
N ASN A 467 28.95 37.32 5.59
CA ASN A 467 28.10 37.98 6.56
C ASN A 467 28.93 38.41 7.80
N PRO A 468 28.80 39.66 8.31
CA PRO A 468 29.54 40.13 9.48
C PRO A 468 29.35 39.28 10.74
N GLY A 469 28.14 38.74 10.97
CA GLY A 469 27.86 37.83 12.09
C GLY A 469 28.50 36.45 11.93
N TYR A 470 28.78 36.01 10.70
CA TYR A 470 29.58 34.81 10.47
C TYR A 470 31.07 35.07 10.75
N VAL A 471 31.60 36.21 10.30
CA VAL A 471 32.99 36.61 10.56
C VAL A 471 33.26 36.72 12.07
N ARG A 472 32.38 37.40 12.81
CA ARG A 472 32.50 37.55 14.28
C ARG A 472 32.55 36.20 14.99
N ARG A 473 31.69 35.26 14.58
CA ARG A 473 31.63 33.91 15.17
C ARG A 473 32.88 33.09 14.91
N ILE A 474 33.42 33.16 13.69
CA ILE A 474 34.65 32.43 13.33
C ILE A 474 35.87 33.05 14.02
N MET A 475 35.92 34.38 14.18
CA MET A 475 37.04 35.07 14.83
C MET A 475 37.29 34.58 16.26
N GLN A 476 36.23 34.18 16.98
CA GLN A 476 36.35 33.67 18.35
C GLN A 476 37.22 32.40 18.43
N LEU A 477 37.32 31.64 17.34
CA LEU A 477 38.14 30.42 17.27
C LEU A 477 39.64 30.71 17.32
N ALA A 478 40.09 31.92 16.99
CA ALA A 478 41.50 32.31 17.09
C ALA A 478 41.99 32.39 18.54
N PHE A 479 41.06 32.50 19.51
CA PHE A 479 41.35 32.65 20.94
C PHE A 479 41.21 31.35 21.74
N LEU A 480 41.06 30.22 21.06
CA LEU A 480 41.04 28.90 21.69
C LEU A 480 42.40 28.59 22.32
N ALA A 481 42.37 27.91 23.47
CA ALA A 481 43.58 27.45 24.13
C ALA A 481 44.38 26.50 23.21
N PRO A 482 45.74 26.58 23.17
CA PRO A 482 46.56 25.79 22.25
C PRO A 482 46.33 24.28 22.35
N ASP A 483 46.12 23.76 23.56
CA ASP A 483 45.81 22.35 23.83
C ASP A 483 44.45 21.92 23.25
N LEU A 484 43.47 22.83 23.20
CA LEU A 484 42.18 22.59 22.57
C LEU A 484 42.29 22.61 21.04
N VAL A 485 43.09 23.52 20.48
CA VAL A 485 43.39 23.54 19.04
C VAL A 485 44.09 22.25 18.64
N GLU A 486 45.10 21.82 19.40
CA GLU A 486 45.81 20.55 19.19
C GLU A 486 44.86 19.35 19.30
N ALA A 487 43.96 19.33 20.29
CA ALA A 487 42.95 18.28 20.43
C ALA A 487 41.95 18.26 19.26
N ILE A 488 41.61 19.42 18.68
CA ILE A 488 40.74 19.52 17.50
C ILE A 488 41.48 19.04 16.24
N VAL A 489 42.72 19.48 16.03
CA VAL A 489 43.54 19.07 14.89
C VAL A 489 43.87 17.57 14.95
N SER A 490 44.16 17.05 16.14
CA SER A 490 44.43 15.63 16.41
C SER A 490 43.15 14.77 16.49
N HIS A 491 41.99 15.34 16.17
CA HIS A 491 40.69 14.67 16.13
C HIS A 491 40.15 14.13 17.46
N ARG A 492 40.78 14.46 18.59
CA ARG A 492 40.35 14.03 19.94
C ARG A 492 39.05 14.69 20.39
N LEU A 493 38.82 15.97 20.02
CA LEU A 493 37.63 16.74 20.44
C LEU A 493 36.41 16.59 19.51
N ILE A 494 36.54 15.90 18.37
CA ILE A 494 35.59 15.98 17.25
C ILE A 494 34.35 15.09 17.44
N ALA A 495 34.39 14.15 18.41
CA ALA A 495 33.33 13.18 18.62
C ALA A 495 32.00 13.79 19.13
N LYS A 496 31.98 15.04 19.66
CA LYS A 496 30.76 15.62 20.27
C LYS A 496 30.34 17.01 19.81
N THR A 497 31.20 17.83 19.20
CA THR A 497 30.90 19.24 18.88
C THR A 497 31.19 19.57 17.43
N GLY A 498 30.16 19.89 16.63
CA GLY A 498 30.33 20.37 15.25
C GLY A 498 30.72 21.85 15.18
N VAL A 499 31.14 22.33 14.00
CA VAL A 499 31.49 23.75 13.75
C VAL A 499 30.40 24.70 14.24
N VAL A 500 29.15 24.40 13.91
CA VAL A 500 27.99 25.22 14.28
C VAL A 500 27.83 25.34 15.79
N GLN A 501 28.02 24.24 16.53
CA GLN A 501 27.93 24.26 18.00
C GLN A 501 29.09 25.02 18.65
N LEU A 502 30.30 24.92 18.13
CA LEU A 502 31.47 25.65 18.66
C LEU A 502 31.38 27.15 18.41
N THR A 503 30.85 27.55 17.24
CA THR A 503 30.73 28.98 16.88
C THR A 503 29.52 29.68 17.47
N ASP A 504 28.53 28.93 17.96
CA ASP A 504 27.33 29.49 18.61
C ASP A 504 27.48 29.56 20.15
N LEU A 505 28.52 28.93 20.72
CA LEU A 505 28.89 29.08 22.12
C LEU A 505 29.72 30.36 22.29
N SER A 506 29.37 31.20 23.27
CA SER A 506 30.20 32.35 23.64
C SER A 506 31.49 31.85 24.30
N ILE A 507 32.56 31.68 23.53
CA ILE A 507 33.84 31.17 24.02
C ILE A 507 34.47 32.21 24.99
N PRO A 508 34.66 31.89 26.28
CA PRO A 508 35.28 32.82 27.22
C PRO A 508 36.76 33.02 26.86
N MET A 509 37.29 34.23 27.03
CA MET A 509 38.70 34.53 26.71
C MET A 509 39.69 33.81 27.65
N ASN A 510 39.25 33.42 28.85
CA ASN A 510 40.08 32.71 29.82
C ASN A 510 40.20 31.22 29.47
N TRP A 511 41.42 30.74 29.22
CA TRP A 511 41.70 29.35 28.84
C TRP A 511 41.30 28.31 29.89
N GLN A 512 41.38 28.61 31.19
CA GLN A 512 40.94 27.69 32.23
C GLN A 512 39.42 27.50 32.21
N LYS A 513 38.66 28.57 31.96
CA LYS A 513 37.21 28.50 31.73
C LYS A 513 36.87 27.78 30.43
N GLN A 514 37.66 27.95 29.37
CA GLN A 514 37.50 27.15 28.15
C GLN A 514 37.70 25.66 28.42
N ARG A 515 38.77 25.28 29.12
CA ARG A 515 39.05 23.88 29.48
C ARG A 515 37.91 23.27 30.30
N MET A 516 37.32 24.00 31.25
CA MET A 516 36.14 23.54 31.99
C MET A 516 34.92 23.35 31.09
N LEU A 517 34.68 24.28 30.15
CA LEU A 517 33.58 24.20 29.18
C LEU A 517 33.72 22.98 28.26
N PHE A 518 34.94 22.62 27.87
CA PHE A 518 35.24 21.51 26.97
C PHE A 518 35.67 20.21 27.68
N ALA A 519 35.78 20.21 29.02
CA ALA A 519 36.16 19.02 29.82
C ALA A 519 35.26 17.79 29.60
N PRO A 520 33.93 17.89 29.41
CA PRO A 520 33.07 16.74 29.10
C PRO A 520 33.30 16.13 27.71
N ALA A 521 33.97 16.87 26.82
CA ALA A 521 34.30 16.45 25.45
C ALA A 521 35.72 15.88 25.30
N LEU A 522 36.58 16.03 26.32
CA LEU A 522 37.96 15.53 26.37
C LEU A 522 38.10 14.17 27.08
N ARG A 523 37.08 13.71 27.81
CA ARG A 523 37.07 12.40 28.49
C ARG A 523 36.58 11.27 27.60
#